data_AF-A0A1W6MLF6-F1
#
_entry.id   AF-A0A1W6MLF6-F1
#
_cell.length_a   1.000
_cell.length_b   1.000
_cell.length_c   1.000
_cell.angle_alpha   90.00
_cell.angle_beta   90.00
_cell.angle_gamma   90.00
#
_symmetry.space_group_name_H-M   'P 1'
#
loop_
_entity.id
_entity.type
_entity.pdbx_description
1 polymer ?
#
loop_
_entity_poly.entity_id
_entity_poly.type
_entity_poly.pdbx_seq_one_letter_code
_entity_poly.pdbx_strand_id
1 'polypeptide(L)' 'MSPKVRVFLIYGISFLAIFLIVRFITVQFVEESIWTTIIPIGASMIFSPKPHVEQSQSGKEYGLKSIFSKKIIRF' A
#
# COMPACT_ATOMS: atom_id res chain seq x y z
N MET A 1 -19.97 2.78 5.01
CA MET A 1 -18.85 3.41 4.25
C MET A 1 -18.87 2.86 2.83
N SER A 2 -18.62 3.68 1.80
CA SER A 2 -18.52 3.19 0.42
C SER A 2 -17.34 2.21 0.27
N PRO A 3 -17.47 1.09 -0.48
CA PRO A 3 -16.38 0.15 -0.74
C PRO A 3 -15.11 0.83 -1.25
N LYS A 4 -15.25 1.91 -2.04
CA LYS A 4 -14.15 2.77 -2.50
C LYS A 4 -13.32 3.32 -1.34
N VAL A 5 -14.01 3.92 -0.37
CA VAL A 5 -13.37 4.60 0.77
C VAL A 5 -12.70 3.57 1.66
N ARG A 6 -13.34 2.40 1.85
CA ARG A 6 -12.77 1.30 2.64
C ARG A 6 -11.45 0.79 2.05
N VAL A 7 -11.41 0.53 0.75
CA VAL A 7 -10.21 0.07 0.04
C VAL A 7 -9.10 1.13 0.08
N PHE A 8 -9.44 2.40 -0.14
CA PHE A 8 -8.46 3.49 -0.05
C PHE A 8 -7.88 3.64 1.36
N LEU A 9 -8.72 3.49 2.39
CA LEU A 9 -8.31 3.61 3.79
C LEU A 9 -7.40 2.45 4.20
N ILE A 10 -7.71 1.21 3.79
CA ILE A 10 -6.82 0.06 4.01
C ILE A 10 -5.49 0.25 3.28
N TYR A 11 -5.50 0.76 2.04
CA TYR A 11 -4.28 1.09 1.32
C TYR A 11 -3.45 2.14 2.07
N GLY A 12 -4.06 3.25 2.50
CA GLY A 12 -3.38 4.31 3.23
C GLY A 12 -2.76 3.83 4.54
N ILE A 13 -3.50 3.04 5.33
CA ILE A 13 -2.98 2.45 6.58
C ILE A 13 -1.82 1.50 6.27
N SER A 14 -1.97 0.61 5.28
CA SER A 14 -0.92 -0.34 4.91
C SER A 14 0.34 0.37 4.41
N PHE A 15 0.17 1.41 3.59
CA PHE A 15 1.27 2.25 3.11
C PHE A 15 1.99 2.93 4.28
N LEU A 16 1.25 3.55 5.20
CA LEU A 16 1.82 4.24 6.35
C LEU A 16 2.57 3.26 7.26
N ALA A 17 2.01 2.08 7.52
CA ALA A 17 2.65 1.06 8.32
C ALA A 17 3.98 0.61 7.70
N ILE A 18 4.00 0.29 6.41
CA ILE A 18 5.23 -0.08 5.70
C ILE A 18 6.23 1.08 5.71
N PHE A 19 5.78 2.31 5.48
CA PHE A 19 6.62 3.50 5.46
C PHE A 19 7.34 3.68 6.81
N LEU A 20 6.62 3.59 7.92
CA LEU A 20 7.19 3.74 9.24
C LEU A 20 8.20 2.63 9.56
N ILE A 21 7.89 1.37 9.18
CA ILE A 21 8.80 0.23 9.37
C ILE A 21 10.09 0.43 8.56
N VAL A 22 9.96 0.72 7.26
CA VAL A 22 11.13 0.88 6.38
C VAL A 22 11.95 2.12 6.78
N ARG A 23 11.29 3.23 7.17
CA ARG A 23 11.99 4.41 7.68
C ARG A 23 12.74 4.09 8.96
N PHE A 24 12.10 3.41 9.91
CA PHE A 24 12.73 3.00 11.17
C PHE A 24 13.98 2.15 10.93
N ILE A 25 13.92 1.21 9.97
CA ILE A 25 15.07 0.39 9.57
C ILE A 25 16.13 1.28 8.91
N THR A 26 15.74 2.11 7.94
CA THR A 26 16.68 2.91 7.13
C THR A 26 17.50 3.87 7.98
N VAL A 27 16.90 4.52 8.98
CA VAL A 27 17.64 5.43 9.88
C VAL A 27 18.67 4.73 10.78
N GLN A 28 18.63 3.40 10.91
CA GLN A 28 19.68 2.65 11.62
C GLN A 28 20.94 2.45 10.76
N PHE A 29 20.84 2.54 9.43
CA PHE A 29 21.91 2.19 8.49
C PHE A 29 22.34 3.33 7.58
N VAL A 30 21.55 4.39 7.47
CA VAL A 30 21.78 5.52 6.57
C VAL A 30 21.74 6.81 7.39
N GLU A 31 22.80 7.60 7.28
CA GLU A 31 22.86 8.94 7.88
C GLU A 31 21.74 9.84 7.35
N GLU A 32 21.35 10.83 8.16
CA GLU A 32 20.25 11.73 7.86
C GLU A 32 20.48 12.47 6.53
N SER A 33 19.77 11.99 5.51
CA SER A 33 19.91 12.40 4.12
C SER A 33 18.60 12.15 3.38
N ILE A 34 18.50 12.64 2.15
CA ILE A 34 17.30 12.47 1.33
C ILE A 34 16.93 10.98 1.12
N TRP A 35 17.92 10.08 1.19
CA TRP A 35 17.74 8.63 1.06
C TRP A 35 16.89 8.02 2.19
N THR A 36 16.94 8.59 3.39
CA THR A 36 16.09 8.20 4.53
C THR A 36 14.61 8.46 4.30
N THR A 37 14.27 9.23 3.25
CA THR A 37 12.88 9.50 2.83
C THR A 37 12.54 8.79 1.52
N ILE A 38 13.44 8.79 0.53
CA ILE A 38 13.20 8.15 -0.78
C ILE A 38 13.05 6.63 -0.64
N ILE A 39 13.91 5.96 0.13
CA ILE A 39 13.89 4.50 0.27
C ILE A 39 12.56 4.04 0.91
N PRO A 40 12.10 4.62 2.05
CA PRO A 40 10.81 4.25 2.62
C PRO A 40 9.63 4.54 1.70
N ILE A 41 9.62 5.64 0.95
CA ILE A 41 8.55 5.93 -0.02
C ILE A 41 8.52 4.86 -1.11
N GLY A 42 9.67 4.58 -1.73
CA GLY A 42 9.77 3.59 -2.81
C GLY A 42 9.35 2.20 -2.35
N ALA A 43 9.87 1.76 -1.20
CA ALA A 43 9.47 0.48 -0.61
C ALA A 43 7.97 0.44 -0.32
N SER A 44 7.41 1.48 0.30
CA SER A 44 5.98 1.53 0.61
C SER A 44 5.12 1.45 -0.66
N MET A 45 5.51 2.10 -1.75
CA MET A 45 4.80 2.01 -3.04
C MET A 45 4.85 0.61 -3.66
N ILE A 46 5.91 -0.15 -3.42
CA ILE A 46 6.08 -1.52 -3.93
C ILE A 46 5.30 -2.51 -3.06
N PHE A 47 5.48 -2.46 -1.75
CA PHE A 47 4.95 -3.47 -0.84
C PHE A 47 3.48 -3.23 -0.46
N SER A 48 2.98 -1.99 -0.56
CA SER A 48 1.58 -1.69 -0.22
C SER A 48 0.59 -2.34 -1.20
N PRO A 49 -0.52 -2.91 -0.71
CA PRO A 49 -1.53 -3.52 -1.54
C PRO A 49 -2.31 -2.44 -2.30
N LYS A 50 -2.21 -2.43 -3.64
CA LYS A 50 -2.78 -1.36 -4.46
C LYS A 50 -4.30 -1.50 -4.58
N PRO A 51 -5.06 -0.40 -4.52
CA PRO A 51 -6.48 -0.39 -4.86
C PRO A 51 -6.69 -0.93 -6.27
N HIS A 52 -7.59 -1.89 -6.41
CA HIS A 52 -7.97 -2.46 -7.69
C HIS A 52 -9.48 -2.41 -7.85
N VAL A 53 -9.93 -2.02 -9.05
CA VAL A 53 -11.36 -1.97 -9.38
C VAL A 53 -11.57 -2.89 -10.56
N GLU A 54 -12.44 -3.89 -10.39
CA GLU A 54 -12.87 -4.78 -11.47
C GLU A 54 -14.30 -4.40 -11.89
N GLN A 55 -14.56 -4.46 -13.20
CA GLN A 55 -15.92 -4.40 -13.72
C GLN A 55 -16.42 -5.83 -13.87
N SER A 56 -17.36 -6.21 -12.99
CA SER A 56 -18.12 -7.45 -13.07
C SER A 56 -19.43 -7.22 -13.79
N GLN A 57 -20.05 -8.27 -14.33
CA GLN A 57 -21.40 -8.20 -14.93
C GLN A 57 -22.46 -7.69 -13.93
N SER A 58 -22.18 -7.78 -12.62
CA SER A 58 -23.05 -7.29 -11.54
C SER A 58 -22.72 -5.87 -11.04
N GLY A 59 -21.67 -5.21 -11.58
CA GLY A 59 -21.28 -3.84 -11.20
C GLY A 59 -19.78 -3.64 -10.95
N LYS A 60 -19.41 -2.48 -10.37
CA LYS A 60 -18.02 -2.16 -9.99
C LYS A 60 -17.66 -2.83 -8.65
N GLU A 61 -16.72 -3.76 -8.68
CA GLU A 61 -16.17 -4.42 -7.49
C GLU A 61 -14.85 -3.74 -7.08
N TYR A 62 -14.67 -3.48 -5.78
CA TYR A 62 -13.48 -2.85 -5.21
C TYR A 62 -12.71 -3.87 -4.39
N GLY A 63 -11.41 -3.97 -4.63
CA GLY A 63 -10.55 -4.90 -3.92
C GLY A 63 -9.13 -4.37 -3.77
N LEU A 64 -8.29 -5.14 -3.10
CA LEU A 64 -6.87 -4.87 -2.94
C LEU A 64 -6.04 -5.95 -3.61
N LYS A 65 -5.02 -5.53 -4.36
CA LYS A 65 -4.07 -6.42 -5.02
C LYS A 65 -2.66 -6.13 -4.52
N SER A 66 -2.04 -7.12 -3.90
CA SER A 66 -0.64 -7.04 -3.50
C SER A 66 0.27 -7.49 -4.64
N ILE A 67 1.53 -7.01 -4.67
CA ILE A 67 2.53 -7.51 -5.61
C ILE A 67 2.89 -8.98 -5.31
N PHE A 68 2.82 -9.39 -4.04
CA PHE A 68 3.16 -10.75 -3.59
C PHE A 68 2.03 -11.76 -3.78
N SER A 69 0.81 -11.31 -4.05
CA SER A 69 -0.34 -12.19 -4.23
C SER A 69 -1.25 -11.68 -5.33
N LYS A 70 -1.40 -12.49 -6.38
CA LYS A 70 -2.37 -12.23 -7.45
C LYS A 70 -3.82 -12.38 -6.99
N LYS A 71 -4.06 -12.88 -5.77
CA LYS A 71 -5.42 -12.95 -5.20
C LYS A 71 -5.90 -11.53 -4.87
N ILE A 72 -7.07 -11.21 -5.39
CA ILE A 72 -7.77 -9.97 -5.09
C ILE A 72 -8.56 -10.20 -3.80
N ILE A 73 -8.22 -9.43 -2.76
CA ILE A 73 -8.97 -9.45 -1.50
C ILE A 73 -10.18 -8.53 -1.69
N ARG A 74 -11.38 -9.11 -1.61
CA ARG A 74 -12.67 -8.44 -1.81
C ARG A 74 -13.26 -8.03 -0.45
N PHE A 75 -13.95 -6.89 -0.40
CA PHE A 75 -14.52 -6.33 0.85
C PHE A 75 -15.91 -5.71 0.66
#